data_AF-A0A562V8F4-F1
#
_entry.id   AF-A0A562V8F4-F1
#
_cell.length_a   1.000
_cell.length_b   1.000
_cell.length_c   1.000
_cell.angle_alpha   90.00
_cell.angle_beta   90.00
_cell.angle_gamma   90.00
#
_symmetry.space_group_name_H-M   'P 1'
#
loop_
_entity.id
_entity.type
_entity.pdbx_description
1 polymer ?
#
loop_
_entity_poly.entity_id
_entity_poly.type
_entity_poly.pdbx_seq_one_letter_code
_entity_poly.pdbx_strand_id
1 'polypeptide(L)'
;MGNHSAKYQVKILGVEDYQALVACQSACPLATDTKRYVRAITEGEYEKAYLIARQTNPLVSVCSRVCTAPCEKNCRKSGEGSPVDIRALKRFACDRHGVASPRAVAKRFAEFSERNEWVSDRTGNHILTMSRLFQKAAEAKKGPAKASVRVAIIGSG
;
A
#
# COMPACT_ATOMS: atom_id res chain seq x y z
N MET A 1 -26.56 -9.14 -50.24
CA MET A 1 -25.67 -8.83 -49.09
C MET A 1 -26.49 -9.03 -47.83
N GLY A 2 -26.27 -10.15 -47.13
CA GLY A 2 -27.08 -10.54 -45.96
C GLY A 2 -26.76 -9.67 -44.74
N ASN A 3 -27.80 -9.18 -44.07
CA ASN A 3 -27.67 -8.36 -42.88
C ASN A 3 -27.22 -9.25 -41.69
N HIS A 4 -25.91 -9.34 -41.47
CA HIS A 4 -25.30 -10.14 -40.40
C HIS A 4 -25.55 -9.56 -38.99
N SER A 5 -26.20 -8.39 -38.89
CA SER A 5 -26.49 -7.70 -37.63
C SER A 5 -27.39 -8.47 -36.66
N ALA A 6 -28.13 -9.50 -37.13
CA ALA A 6 -29.07 -10.24 -36.30
C ALA A 6 -28.47 -11.49 -35.60
N LYS A 7 -27.26 -11.94 -35.97
CA LYS A 7 -26.70 -13.21 -35.44
C LYS A 7 -25.83 -13.06 -34.19
N TYR A 8 -25.18 -11.92 -34.00
CA TYR A 8 -24.29 -11.69 -32.85
C TYR A 8 -24.55 -10.31 -32.26
N GLN A 9 -24.88 -10.25 -30.97
CA GLN A 9 -24.84 -8.99 -30.22
C GLN A 9 -23.39 -8.67 -29.91
N VAL A 10 -22.85 -7.65 -30.57
CA VAL A 10 -21.50 -7.12 -30.31
C VAL A 10 -21.66 -5.80 -29.55
N LYS A 11 -21.22 -5.79 -28.29
CA LYS A 11 -21.10 -4.56 -27.51
C LYS A 11 -19.67 -4.04 -27.64
N ILE A 12 -19.51 -2.83 -28.16
CA ILE A 12 -18.23 -2.11 -28.12
C ILE A 12 -18.01 -1.67 -26.67
N LEU A 13 -16.92 -2.11 -26.06
CA LEU A 13 -16.61 -1.80 -24.66
C LEU A 13 -16.17 -0.35 -24.51
N GLY A 14 -16.84 0.38 -23.61
CA GLY A 14 -16.45 1.72 -23.17
C GLY A 14 -15.44 1.69 -22.02
N VAL A 15 -14.95 2.85 -21.61
CA VAL A 15 -13.98 2.99 -20.50
C VAL A 15 -14.56 2.45 -19.18
N GLU A 16 -15.85 2.66 -18.97
CA GLU A 16 -16.62 2.23 -17.82
C GLU A 16 -16.67 0.70 -17.74
N ASP A 17 -16.84 0.05 -18.89
CA ASP A 17 -16.83 -1.41 -18.99
C ASP A 17 -15.45 -1.97 -18.61
N TYR A 18 -14.36 -1.32 -19.05
CA TYR A 18 -13.01 -1.72 -18.69
C TYR A 18 -12.73 -1.60 -17.18
N GLN A 19 -13.27 -0.58 -16.52
CA GLN A 19 -13.15 -0.42 -15.07
C GLN A 19 -13.98 -1.47 -14.33
N ALA A 20 -15.21 -1.73 -14.77
CA ALA A 20 -16.10 -2.74 -14.19
C ALA A 20 -15.52 -4.15 -14.26
N LEU A 21 -14.77 -4.47 -15.31
CA LEU A 21 -14.09 -5.75 -15.44
C LEU A 21 -13.07 -5.98 -14.30
N VAL A 22 -12.50 -4.94 -13.70
CA VAL A 22 -11.51 -5.06 -12.62
C VAL A 22 -12.20 -5.29 -11.27
N ALA A 23 -12.61 -6.54 -11.03
CA ALA A 23 -13.40 -6.92 -9.86
C ALA A 23 -12.85 -6.42 -8.51
N CYS A 24 -11.53 -6.49 -8.27
CA CYS A 24 -10.94 -5.98 -7.03
C CYS A 24 -11.05 -4.45 -6.87
N GLN A 25 -10.97 -3.70 -7.98
CA GLN A 25 -11.03 -2.25 -7.97
C GLN A 25 -12.47 -1.76 -7.90
N SER A 26 -13.38 -2.38 -8.66
CA SER A 26 -14.82 -2.07 -8.61
C SER A 26 -15.46 -2.43 -7.26
N ALA A 27 -14.97 -3.47 -6.58
CA ALA A 27 -15.40 -3.81 -5.23
C ALA A 27 -14.89 -2.85 -4.13
N CYS A 28 -13.85 -2.06 -4.42
CA CYS A 28 -13.30 -1.13 -3.45
C CYS A 28 -14.12 0.17 -3.46
N PRO A 29 -14.68 0.64 -2.32
CA PRO A 29 -15.44 1.89 -2.30
C PRO A 29 -14.59 3.12 -2.62
N LEU A 30 -13.26 3.01 -2.52
CA LEU A 30 -12.30 4.07 -2.84
C LEU A 30 -11.66 3.89 -4.23
N ALA A 31 -12.15 2.93 -5.02
CA ALA A 31 -11.64 2.59 -6.35
C ALA A 31 -10.11 2.43 -6.41
N THR A 32 -9.48 1.96 -5.31
CA THR A 32 -8.01 1.86 -5.21
C THR A 32 -7.47 0.89 -6.26
N ASP A 33 -6.46 1.33 -7.02
CA ASP A 33 -5.85 0.55 -8.09
C ASP A 33 -4.97 -0.58 -7.54
N THR A 34 -5.63 -1.69 -7.23
CA THR A 34 -5.01 -2.87 -6.64
C THR A 34 -4.01 -3.55 -7.55
N LYS A 35 -4.34 -3.66 -8.85
CA LYS A 35 -3.45 -4.30 -9.81
C LYS A 35 -2.10 -3.57 -9.88
N ARG A 36 -2.13 -2.24 -9.89
CA ARG A 36 -0.94 -1.42 -10.10
C ARG A 36 0.00 -1.43 -8.90
N TYR A 37 -0.48 -1.35 -7.66
CA TYR A 37 0.42 -1.49 -6.51
C TYR A 37 0.89 -2.92 -6.28
N VAL A 38 0.05 -3.93 -6.55
CA VAL A 38 0.46 -5.35 -6.51
C VAL A 38 1.60 -5.60 -7.50
N ARG A 39 1.48 -5.08 -8.72
CA ARG A 39 2.56 -5.11 -9.73
C ARG A 39 3.83 -4.42 -9.24
N ALA A 40 3.71 -3.21 -8.67
CA ALA A 40 4.87 -2.50 -8.13
C ALA A 40 5.57 -3.30 -7.01
N ILE A 41 4.82 -4.06 -6.20
CA ILE A 41 5.39 -4.98 -5.21
C ILE A 41 6.17 -6.12 -5.87
N THR A 42 5.64 -6.73 -6.95
CA THR A 42 6.36 -7.78 -7.70
C THR A 42 7.65 -7.27 -8.35
N GLU A 43 7.70 -5.99 -8.71
CA GLU A 43 8.87 -5.32 -9.29
C GLU A 43 9.87 -4.83 -8.22
N GLY A 44 9.57 -5.02 -6.92
CA GLY A 44 10.41 -4.54 -5.82
C GLY A 44 10.32 -3.02 -5.57
N GLU A 45 9.43 -2.32 -6.26
CA GLU A 45 9.21 -0.87 -6.15
C GLU A 45 8.20 -0.56 -5.05
N TYR A 46 8.58 -0.85 -3.80
CA TYR A 46 7.69 -0.77 -2.63
C TYR A 46 7.22 0.65 -2.29
N GLU A 47 8.07 1.66 -2.52
CA GLU A 47 7.69 3.06 -2.33
C GLU A 47 6.60 3.46 -3.34
N LYS A 48 6.79 3.08 -4.61
CA LYS A 48 5.81 3.28 -5.67
C LYS A 48 4.50 2.58 -5.34
N ALA A 49 4.55 1.35 -4.82
CA ALA A 49 3.36 0.62 -4.38
C ALA A 49 2.58 1.38 -3.29
N TYR A 50 3.28 1.90 -2.28
CA TYR A 50 2.66 2.74 -1.25
C TYR A 50 2.03 4.01 -1.84
N LEU A 51 2.74 4.72 -2.73
CA LEU A 51 2.23 5.93 -3.36
C LEU A 51 0.98 5.65 -4.20
N ILE A 52 0.96 4.58 -5.00
CA ILE A 52 -0.22 4.16 -5.76
C ILE A 52 -1.40 3.87 -4.84
N ALA A 53 -1.18 3.10 -3.77
CA ALA A 53 -2.25 2.78 -2.83
C ALA A 53 -2.79 4.03 -2.09
N ARG A 54 -1.93 5.04 -1.87
CA ARG A 54 -2.28 6.32 -1.25
C ARG A 54 -2.98 7.28 -2.20
N GLN A 55 -2.80 7.17 -3.52
CA GLN A 55 -3.34 8.12 -4.51
C GLN A 55 -4.84 8.37 -4.33
N THR A 56 -5.63 7.31 -4.13
CA THR A 56 -7.08 7.43 -3.91
C THR A 56 -7.48 7.31 -2.44
N ASN A 57 -6.54 6.99 -1.54
CA ASN A 57 -6.82 6.75 -0.14
C ASN A 57 -5.78 7.42 0.77
N PRO A 58 -6.07 8.61 1.34
CA PRO A 58 -5.15 9.29 2.24
C PRO A 58 -4.91 8.52 3.56
N LEU A 59 -5.84 7.64 3.94
CA LEU A 59 -5.82 6.84 5.17
C LEU A 59 -5.36 5.39 4.91
N VAL A 60 -4.57 5.17 3.85
CA VAL A 60 -4.11 3.84 3.44
C VAL A 60 -3.48 3.02 4.59
N SER A 61 -2.74 3.67 5.50
CA SER A 61 -2.13 3.02 6.66
C SER A 61 -3.17 2.44 7.62
N VAL A 62 -4.27 3.16 7.87
CA VAL A 62 -5.36 2.70 8.73
C VAL A 62 -6.16 1.62 8.01
N CYS A 63 -6.56 1.89 6.76
CA CYS A 63 -7.31 0.93 5.94
C CYS A 63 -6.55 -0.39 5.75
N SER A 64 -5.21 -0.38 5.73
CA SER A 64 -4.42 -1.61 5.65
C SER A 64 -4.59 -2.56 6.85
N ARG A 65 -5.11 -2.05 7.98
CA ARG A 65 -5.31 -2.80 9.23
C ARG A 65 -6.78 -3.13 9.46
N VAL A 66 -7.66 -2.17 9.25
CA VAL A 66 -9.08 -2.28 9.62
C VAL A 66 -10.02 -2.58 8.45
N CYS A 67 -9.56 -2.53 7.20
CA CYS A 67 -10.42 -2.79 6.06
C CYS A 67 -11.00 -4.21 6.11
N THR A 68 -12.29 -4.33 5.76
CA THR A 68 -13.03 -5.59 5.62
C THR A 68 -12.72 -6.35 4.33
N ALA A 69 -11.80 -5.81 3.52
CA ALA A 69 -11.27 -6.39 2.29
C ALA A 69 -12.33 -6.86 1.26
N PRO A 70 -13.29 -6.00 0.84
CA PRO A 70 -14.26 -6.36 -0.19
C PRO A 70 -13.60 -6.73 -1.54
N CYS A 71 -12.41 -6.17 -1.79
CA CYS A 71 -11.59 -6.47 -2.97
C CYS A 71 -11.04 -7.90 -3.01
N GLU A 72 -10.86 -8.56 -1.85
CA GLU A 72 -10.43 -9.96 -1.76
C GLU A 72 -11.61 -10.89 -2.01
N LYS A 73 -12.80 -10.55 -1.47
CA LYS A 73 -14.03 -11.31 -1.69
C LYS A 73 -14.40 -11.41 -3.18
N ASN A 74 -14.25 -10.31 -3.92
CA ASN A 74 -14.51 -10.25 -5.35
C ASN A 74 -13.28 -10.58 -6.21
N CYS A 75 -12.20 -11.10 -5.64
CA CYS A 75 -11.00 -11.43 -6.40
C CYS A 75 -11.29 -12.58 -7.38
N ARG A 76 -10.91 -12.42 -8.66
CA ARG A 76 -11.09 -13.50 -9.65
C ARG A 76 -10.33 -14.77 -9.29
N LYS A 77 -9.20 -14.64 -8.56
CA LYS A 77 -8.40 -15.79 -8.13
C LYS A 77 -9.10 -16.66 -7.09
N SER A 78 -10.14 -16.16 -6.42
CA SER A 78 -10.97 -16.97 -5.51
C SER A 78 -11.68 -18.14 -6.20
N GLY A 79 -11.91 -18.08 -7.51
CA GLY A 79 -12.52 -19.18 -8.28
C GLY A 79 -11.53 -20.27 -8.71
N GLU A 80 -10.23 -19.97 -8.71
CA GLU A 80 -9.16 -20.87 -9.17
C GLU A 80 -8.26 -21.35 -8.01
N GLY A 81 -8.52 -20.86 -6.79
CA GLY A 81 -7.69 -21.08 -5.62
C GLY A 81 -8.00 -20.04 -4.53
N SER A 82 -6.97 -19.52 -3.87
CA SER A 82 -7.12 -18.48 -2.86
C SER A 82 -7.13 -17.06 -3.47
N PRO A 83 -7.91 -16.11 -2.93
CA PRO A 83 -7.79 -14.71 -3.30
C PRO A 83 -6.39 -14.18 -3.01
N VAL A 84 -5.99 -13.14 -3.73
CA VAL A 84 -4.76 -12.40 -3.41
C VAL A 84 -4.96 -11.68 -2.07
N ASP A 85 -3.96 -11.73 -1.18
CA ASP A 85 -3.93 -11.04 0.11
C ASP A 85 -3.73 -9.52 -0.02
N ILE A 86 -4.71 -8.85 -0.65
CA ILE A 86 -4.65 -7.45 -1.02
C ILE A 86 -4.43 -6.53 0.20
N ARG A 87 -5.11 -6.79 1.31
CA ARG A 87 -5.00 -6.04 2.57
C ARG A 87 -3.62 -6.23 3.19
N ALA A 88 -3.09 -7.45 3.19
CA ALA A 88 -1.75 -7.73 3.71
C ALA A 88 -0.66 -7.06 2.86
N LEU A 89 -0.78 -7.12 1.54
CA LEU A 89 0.15 -6.44 0.62
C LEU A 89 0.12 -4.91 0.79
N LYS A 90 -1.08 -4.35 0.99
CA LYS A 90 -1.24 -2.92 1.31
C LYS A 90 -0.56 -2.57 2.62
N ARG A 91 -0.71 -3.41 3.65
CA ARG A 91 -0.03 -3.24 4.94
C ARG A 91 1.48 -3.33 4.78
N PHE A 92 1.99 -4.31 4.04
CA PHE A 92 3.41 -4.46 3.76
C PHE A 92 4.02 -3.19 3.14
N ALA A 93 3.36 -2.60 2.14
CA ALA A 93 3.82 -1.34 1.54
C ALA A 93 3.79 -0.17 2.54
N CYS A 94 2.73 -0.07 3.35
CA CYS A 94 2.57 0.99 4.35
C CYS A 94 3.56 0.87 5.52
N ASP A 95 3.84 -0.34 5.98
CA ASP A 95 4.77 -0.55 7.11
C ASP A 95 6.22 -0.21 6.69
N ARG A 96 6.56 -0.28 5.39
CA ARG A 96 7.89 0.05 4.87
C ARG A 96 8.05 1.53 4.46
N HIS A 97 7.05 2.12 3.80
CA HIS A 97 7.14 3.48 3.22
C HIS A 97 6.06 4.44 3.70
N GLY A 98 5.11 3.98 4.51
CA GLY A 98 4.02 4.80 5.01
C GLY A 98 4.47 5.85 6.03
N VAL A 99 3.58 6.81 6.28
CA VAL A 99 3.80 7.88 7.28
C VAL A 99 3.98 7.34 8.70
N ALA A 100 3.48 6.15 9.00
CA ALA A 100 3.64 5.48 10.29
C ALA A 100 4.71 4.36 10.24
N SER A 101 5.49 4.27 9.15
CA SER A 101 6.59 3.32 9.07
C SER A 101 7.65 3.64 10.13
N PRO A 102 8.34 2.63 10.70
CA PRO A 102 9.40 2.87 11.70
C PRO A 102 10.47 3.84 11.19
N ARG A 103 10.80 3.78 9.89
CA ARG A 103 11.73 4.70 9.24
C ARG A 103 11.21 6.14 9.23
N ALA A 104 9.94 6.36 8.87
CA ALA A 104 9.35 7.70 8.85
C ALA A 104 9.19 8.27 10.26
N VAL A 105 8.80 7.44 11.23
CA VAL A 105 8.68 7.84 12.65
C VAL A 105 10.05 8.19 13.22
N ALA A 106 11.08 7.35 13.01
CA ALA A 106 12.43 7.64 13.46
C ALA A 106 12.98 8.93 12.85
N LYS A 107 12.74 9.18 11.56
CA LYS A 107 13.13 10.42 10.88
C LYS A 107 12.42 11.63 11.51
N ARG A 108 11.10 11.59 11.67
CA ARG A 108 10.34 12.70 12.28
C ARG A 108 10.72 12.93 13.74
N PHE A 109 11.01 11.86 14.48
CA PHE A 109 11.48 11.97 15.85
C PHE A 109 12.86 12.63 15.92
N ALA A 110 13.78 12.29 15.00
CA ALA A 110 15.08 12.96 14.88
C ALA A 110 14.92 14.44 14.50
N GLU A 111 14.10 14.75 13.50
CA GLU A 111 13.78 16.13 13.11
C GLU A 111 13.10 16.92 14.24
N PHE A 112 12.28 16.25 15.05
CA PHE A 112 11.64 16.83 16.22
C PHE A 112 12.65 17.10 17.34
N SER A 113 13.56 16.17 17.62
CA SER A 113 14.61 16.37 18.62
C SER A 113 15.62 17.47 18.26
N GLU A 114 15.83 17.72 16.96
CA GLU A 114 16.74 18.78 16.49
C GLU A 114 16.09 20.17 16.50
N ARG A 115 14.75 20.25 16.53
CA ARG A 115 14.03 21.50 16.79
C ARG A 115 14.16 21.82 18.28
N ASN A 116 15.18 22.60 18.63
CA ASN A 116 15.43 23.19 19.96
C ASN A 116 14.32 24.18 20.43
N GLU A 117 13.10 24.03 19.94
CA GLU A 117 11.94 24.85 20.25
C GLU A 117 11.00 24.00 21.13
N TRP A 118 11.43 23.79 22.37
CA TRP A 118 10.59 23.16 23.38
C TRP A 118 9.54 24.17 23.84
N VAL A 119 8.29 23.97 23.43
CA VAL A 119 7.15 24.38 24.27
C VAL A 119 7.13 23.40 25.43
N SER A 120 7.79 23.77 26.52
CA SER A 120 7.51 23.14 27.81
C SER A 120 6.07 23.48 28.18
N ASP A 121 5.14 22.54 28.07
CA ASP A 121 4.02 22.59 28.99
C ASP A 121 4.59 22.36 30.41
N ARG A 122 3.98 23.01 31.40
CA ARG A 122 4.50 23.23 32.77
C ARG A 122 4.77 21.97 33.61
N THR A 123 4.76 20.79 33.00
CA THR A 123 4.86 19.48 33.64
C THR A 123 6.26 18.85 33.58
N GLY A 124 7.24 19.52 32.94
CA GLY A 124 8.66 19.30 33.22
C GLY A 124 9.16 17.85 33.10
N ASN A 125 8.60 17.05 32.18
CA ASN A 125 9.01 15.65 32.05
C ASN A 125 10.05 15.49 30.92
N HIS A 126 11.31 15.76 31.26
CA HIS A 126 12.49 15.41 30.46
C HIS A 126 12.67 13.88 30.43
N ILE A 127 11.93 13.17 29.57
CA ILE A 127 12.00 11.70 29.53
C ILE A 127 13.02 11.12 28.54
N LEU A 128 13.72 11.89 27.70
CA LEU A 128 14.75 11.28 26.85
C LEU A 128 16.03 12.11 26.77
N THR A 129 16.99 11.73 27.62
CA THR A 129 18.42 11.98 27.47
C THR A 129 18.88 11.53 26.08
N MET A 130 19.21 12.52 25.26
CA MET A 130 19.45 12.50 23.82
C MET A 130 20.76 11.83 23.37
N SER A 131 21.18 10.66 23.88
CA SER A 131 22.48 10.08 23.45
C SER A 131 22.54 8.58 23.17
N ARG A 132 21.61 7.75 23.66
CA ARG A 132 21.71 6.28 23.47
C ARG A 132 20.88 5.71 22.31
N LEU A 133 19.87 6.42 21.83
CA LEU A 133 19.02 5.96 20.71
C LEU A 133 19.55 6.37 19.33
N PHE A 134 20.24 7.51 19.23
CA PHE A 134 20.80 7.99 17.96
C PHE A 134 21.92 7.09 17.42
N GLN A 135 22.70 6.45 18.30
CA GLN A 135 23.75 5.51 17.89
C GLN A 135 23.15 4.26 17.21
N LYS A 136 22.05 3.71 17.74
CA LYS A 136 21.36 2.55 17.13
C LYS A 136 20.62 2.90 15.82
N ALA A 137 20.14 4.14 15.67
CA ALA A 137 19.50 4.59 14.44
C ALA A 137 20.48 4.82 13.28
N ALA A 138 21.74 5.19 13.59
CA ALA A 138 22.80 5.33 12.60
C ALA A 138 23.23 3.97 12.00
N GLU A 139 23.23 2.91 12.81
CA GLU A 139 23.54 1.54 12.35
C GLU A 139 22.47 0.98 11.38
N ALA A 140 21.21 1.42 11.51
CA ALA A 140 20.12 1.03 10.61
C ALA A 140 20.19 1.67 9.20
N LYS A 141 21.11 2.62 8.95
CA LYS A 141 21.28 3.27 7.63
C LYS A 141 21.87 2.36 6.55
N LYS A 142 22.39 1.18 6.89
CA LYS A 142 22.76 0.15 5.90
C LYS A 142 21.54 -0.67 5.49
N GLY A 143 20.61 -0.05 4.78
CA GLY A 143 19.62 -0.80 4.01
C GLY A 143 20.33 -1.57 2.90
N PRO A 144 20.00 -2.84 2.63
CA PRO A 144 20.66 -3.59 1.57
C PRO A 144 20.44 -2.89 0.22
N ALA A 145 21.50 -2.82 -0.59
CA ALA A 145 21.43 -2.36 -1.97
C ALA A 145 20.31 -3.13 -2.71
N LYS A 146 19.60 -2.44 -3.64
CA LYS A 146 18.50 -3.02 -4.45
C LYS A 146 19.01 -4.27 -5.21
N ALA A 147 18.93 -5.44 -4.59
CA ALA A 147 19.00 -6.71 -5.29
C ALA A 147 17.66 -6.94 -6.00
N SER A 148 17.67 -7.55 -7.18
CA SER A 148 16.46 -7.97 -7.88
C SER A 148 15.80 -9.13 -7.11
N VAL A 149 15.07 -8.81 -6.05
CA VAL A 149 14.35 -9.79 -5.25
C VAL A 149 13.13 -10.25 -6.04
N ARG A 150 13.07 -11.55 -6.36
CA ARG A 150 11.84 -12.16 -6.89
C ARG A 150 10.83 -12.24 -5.75
N VAL A 151 9.77 -11.42 -5.81
CA VAL A 151 8.69 -11.42 -4.83
C VAL A 151 7.56 -12.32 -5.34
N ALA A 152 7.31 -13.43 -4.65
CA ALA A 152 6.13 -14.25 -4.87
C ALA A 152 4.94 -13.64 -4.08
N ILE A 153 3.80 -13.50 -4.74
CA ILE A 153 2.56 -13.08 -4.10
C ILE A 153 1.71 -14.32 -3.88
N ILE A 154 1.54 -14.68 -2.62
CA ILE A 154 0.76 -15.84 -2.18
C ILE A 154 -0.65 -15.34 -1.84
N GLY A 155 -1.66 -16.18 -2.07
CA GLY A 155 -3.03 -15.88 -1.65
C GLY A 155 -3.32 -16.35 -0.22
N SER A 156 -4.50 -16.00 0.28
CA SER A 156 -4.90 -16.10 1.69
C SER A 156 -5.23 -17.51 2.20
N GLY A 157 -4.66 -18.55 1.58
CA GLY A 157 -4.99 -19.96 1.81
C GLY A 157 -4.68 -20.43 3.23
#